data_AF-A0A543CV51-F1
#
_entry.id   AF-A0A543CV51-F1
#
_cell.length_a   1.000
_cell.length_b   1.000
_cell.length_c   1.000
_cell.angle_alpha   90.00
_cell.angle_beta   90.00
_cell.angle_gamma   90.00
#
_symmetry.space_group_name_H-M   'P 1'
#
loop_
_entity.id
_entity.type
_entity.pdbx_description
1 polymer ?
#
loop_
_entity_poly.entity_id
_entity_poly.type
_entity_poly.pdbx_seq_one_letter_code
_entity_poly.pdbx_strand_id
1 'polypeptide(L)' 'METVADHVSAARLFVSEALTLDPRVSSEKLLAAQAEATLAVATALDGIAAAIREGKGH' A
#
# COMPACT_ATOMS: atom_id res chain seq x y z
N MET A 1 -14.37 2.34 -1.00
CA MET A 1 -13.47 1.31 -0.46
C MET A 1 -12.20 1.41 -1.28
N GLU A 2 -11.07 1.78 -0.68
CA GLU A 2 -9.80 1.86 -1.41
C GLU A 2 -9.35 0.46 -1.80
N THR A 3 -8.72 0.36 -2.97
CA THR A 3 -8.27 -0.89 -3.57
C THR A 3 -6.76 -1.07 -3.37
N VAL A 4 -6.26 -2.29 -3.61
CA VAL A 4 -4.81 -2.54 -3.65
C VAL A 4 -4.10 -1.60 -4.64
N ALA A 5 -4.74 -1.28 -5.77
CA ALA A 5 -4.18 -0.39 -6.79
C ALA A 5 -4.05 1.06 -6.31
N ASP A 6 -4.98 1.53 -5.46
CA ASP A 6 -4.95 2.88 -4.89
C ASP A 6 -3.75 3.02 -3.96
N HIS A 7 -3.57 2.07 -3.03
CA HIS A 7 -2.44 2.06 -2.10
C HIS A 7 -1.08 1.93 -2.82
N VAL A 8 -0.97 1.07 -3.84
CA VAL A 8 0.26 0.97 -4.65
C VAL A 8 0.56 2.28 -5.37
N SER A 9 -0.46 2.96 -5.89
CA SER A 9 -0.27 4.24 -6.58
C SER A 9 0.19 5.34 -5.61
N ALA A 10 -0.40 5.40 -4.41
CA ALA A 10 0.01 6.31 -3.36
C ALA A 10 1.46 6.04 -2.90
N ALA A 11 1.83 4.78 -2.66
CA ALA A 11 3.19 4.39 -2.29
C ALA A 11 4.21 4.84 -3.35
N ARG A 12 3.91 4.64 -4.64
CA ARG A 12 4.77 5.08 -5.74
C ARG A 12 4.92 6.61 -5.80
N LEU A 13 3.83 7.35 -5.58
CA LEU A 13 3.87 8.80 -5.52
C LEU A 13 4.79 9.28 -4.40
N PHE A 14 4.64 8.73 -3.20
CA PHE A 14 5.48 9.11 -2.05
C PHE A 14 6.96 8.77 -2.24
N VAL A 15 7.30 7.65 -2.88
CA VAL A 15 8.69 7.36 -3.27
C VAL A 15 9.20 8.39 -4.28
N SER A 16 8.41 8.72 -5.30
CA SER A 16 8.80 9.72 -6.30
C SER A 16 9.06 11.09 -5.66
N GLU A 17 8.21 11.51 -4.72
CA GLU A 17 8.39 12.74 -3.97
C GLU A 17 9.66 12.68 -3.11
N ALA A 18 9.87 11.57 -2.38
CA ALA A 18 11.05 11.39 -1.52
C ALA A 18 12.38 11.53 -2.27
N LEU A 19 12.43 11.09 -3.54
CA LEU A 19 13.63 11.16 -4.38
C LEU A 19 13.96 12.58 -4.86
N THR A 20 13.00 13.51 -4.78
CA THR A 20 13.15 14.90 -5.24
C THR A 20 13.36 15.91 -4.12
N LEU A 21 13.31 15.46 -2.86
CA LEU A 21 13.27 16.31 -1.67
C LEU A 21 14.59 16.29 -0.87
N ASP A 22 14.74 17.29 0.01
CA ASP A 22 15.79 17.31 1.04
C ASP A 22 15.76 16.00 1.88
N PRO A 23 16.91 15.45 2.31
CA PRO A 23 16.98 14.15 3.00
C PRO A 23 16.06 13.98 4.22
N ARG A 24 15.74 15.06 4.94
CA ARG A 24 14.82 15.00 6.09
C ARG A 24 13.38 14.78 5.66
N VAL A 25 12.91 15.54 4.68
CA VAL A 25 11.56 15.38 4.10
C VAL A 25 11.47 14.07 3.30
N SER A 26 12.60 13.65 2.70
CA SER A 26 12.74 12.33 2.06
C SER A 26 12.41 11.19 3.04
N SER A 27 12.88 11.26 4.29
CA SER A 27 12.61 10.25 5.31
C SER A 27 11.13 10.12 5.66
N GLU A 28 10.42 11.24 5.83
CA GLU A 28 8.97 11.24 6.10
C GLU A 28 8.17 10.66 4.93
N LYS A 29 8.56 11.01 3.69
CA LYS A 29 7.92 10.47 2.49
C LYS A 29 8.20 8.98 2.28
N LEU A 30 9.39 8.50 2.63
CA LEU A 30 9.68 7.06 2.63
C LEU A 30 8.85 6.30 3.68
N LEU A 31 8.65 6.88 4.87
CA LEU A 31 7.76 6.30 5.88
C LEU A 31 6.31 6.24 5.41
N ALA A 32 5.82 7.30 4.77
CA ALA A 32 4.48 7.31 4.17
C ALA A 32 4.35 6.27 3.04
N ALA A 33 5.36 6.16 2.17
CA ALA A 33 5.40 5.14 1.12
C ALA A 33 5.36 3.72 1.69
N GLN A 34 6.11 3.47 2.77
CA GLN A 34 6.10 2.19 3.46
C GLN A 34 4.74 1.87 4.08
N ALA A 35 4.08 2.85 4.69
CA ALA A 35 2.75 2.68 5.26
C ALA A 35 1.73 2.26 4.18
N GLU A 36 1.71 2.95 3.05
CA GLU A 36 0.83 2.63 1.93
C GLU A 36 1.14 1.25 1.32
N ALA A 37 2.41 0.91 1.15
CA ALA A 37 2.80 -0.42 0.68
C ALA A 37 2.34 -1.52 1.65
N THR A 38 2.41 -1.26 2.96
CA THR A 38 1.92 -2.19 3.99
C THR A 38 0.40 -2.36 3.92
N LEU A 39 -0.34 -1.27 3.74
CA LEU A 39 -1.79 -1.32 3.53
C LEU A 39 -2.14 -2.11 2.27
N ALA A 40 -1.46 -1.88 1.15
CA ALA A 40 -1.69 -2.62 -0.09
C ALA A 40 -1.59 -4.14 0.11
N VAL A 41 -0.56 -4.59 0.85
CA VAL A 41 -0.38 -6.01 1.18
C VAL A 41 -1.50 -6.51 2.09
N ALA A 42 -1.86 -5.76 3.14
CA ALA A 42 -2.94 -6.14 4.04
C ALA A 42 -4.28 -6.29 3.30
N THR A 43 -4.63 -5.31 2.45
CA THR A 43 -5.84 -5.35 1.63
C THR A 43 -5.85 -6.55 0.67
N ALA A 44 -4.71 -6.87 0.06
CA ALA A 44 -4.60 -8.03 -0.82
C ALA A 44 -4.81 -9.35 -0.05
N LEU A 45 -4.21 -9.48 1.14
CA LEU A 45 -4.36 -10.65 2.00
C LEU A 45 -5.82 -10.81 2.48
N ASP A 46 -6.49 -9.72 2.84
CA ASP A 46 -7.90 -9.73 3.21
C ASP A 46 -8.80 -10.19 2.05
N GLY A 47 -8.52 -9.73 0.83
CA GLY A 47 -9.21 -10.18 -0.37
C GLY A 47 -9.02 -11.68 -0.63
N ILE A 48 -7.79 -12.19 -0.48
CA ILE A 48 -7.50 -13.63 -0.59
C ILE A 48 -8.26 -14.41 0.50
N ALA A 49 -8.25 -13.94 1.74
CA ALA A 49 -8.94 -14.58 2.84
C ALA A 49 -10.47 -14.60 2.64
N ALA A 50 -11.05 -13.54 2.08
CA ALA A 50 -12.46 -13.50 1.70
C ALA A 50 -12.78 -14.55 0.63
N ALA A 51 -12.02 -14.58 -0.47
CA ALA A 51 -12.20 -15.56 -1.55
C ALA A 51 -12.10 -17.02 -1.07
N ILE A 52 -11.15 -17.31 -0.16
CA ILE A 52 -11.02 -18.65 0.44
C ILE A 52 -12.25 -19.02 1.28
N ARG A 53 -12.79 -18.08 2.07
CA ARG A 53 -13.99 -18.34 2.89
C ARG A 53 -15.22 -18.62 2.02
N GLU A 54 -15.39 -17.84 0.96
CA GLU A 54 -16.47 -18.04 -0.02
C GLU A 54 -16.33 -19.39 -0.74
N GLY A 55 -15.13 -19.75 -1.19
CA GLY A 55 -14.85 -21.02 -1.86
C GLY A 55 -14.86 -22.27 -0.97
N LYS A 56 -14.93 -22.11 0.37
CA LYS A 56 -15.01 -23.23 1.34
C LYS A 56 -16.42 -23.44 1.92
N GLY A 57 -17.36 -22.53 1.65
CA GLY A 57 -18.78 -22.67 1.99
C GLY A 57 -19.62 -23.31 0.89
N HIS A 58 -19.01 -23.60 -0.26
CA HIS A 58 -19.56 -24.35 -1.39
C HIS A 58 -19.07 -25.80 -1.35
#